data_AF-A0A3M1J1U1-F1
#
_entry.id   AF-A0A3M1J1U1-F1
#
_cell.length_a   1.000
_cell.length_b   1.000
_cell.length_c   1.000
_cell.angle_alpha   90.00
_cell.angle_beta   90.00
_cell.angle_gamma   90.00
#
_symmetry.space_group_name_H-M   'P 1'
#
loop_
_entity.id
_entity.type
_entity.pdbx_description
1 polymer ?
#
loop_
_entity_poly.entity_id
_entity_poly.type
_entity_poly.pdbx_seq_one_letter_code
_entity_poly.pdbx_strand_id
1 'polypeptide(L)'
;MKFLTTLLLICFATLGFAQDAYRIQVEIKDYKQDELYLAYYLGDKQYIQDTVERADDGSYTFTGEEALKPGVYLIVTAPDNDFFQILITEEEQNFSIKTEMGEKQVAATKFRGSPDNTLFYKYLDFLNRMRPRGEAIQAKMEAADDAQKEKLQAELDGLSAEVLAYQHQLIAEHPQTMTAAIIKANLPPDMPEFEGTEEEQNLQRWRWTQKHFFDNIDLSDGRLLRTPFLFSKVDYYVNKLQVQHPDTISKAVDYVLQKMMPAEDMFQYYLIHFLNYYAASKYVGMDAVYVHLVDNYYAKGLAPWTEEEQLAKILDNANRLRPLLIGKQAPNITMQRRDGTPIALYDVKTPYTV
;
A
#
# COMPACT_ATOMS: atom_id res chain seq x y z
N MET A 1 55.36 -58.36 -10.60
CA MET A 1 54.44 -57.54 -11.43
C MET A 1 53.11 -57.40 -10.70
N LYS A 2 52.81 -56.20 -10.20
CA LYS A 2 51.48 -55.55 -10.19
C LYS A 2 51.61 -54.30 -9.32
N PHE A 3 51.62 -53.16 -9.99
CA PHE A 3 51.55 -51.82 -9.42
C PHE A 3 50.21 -51.68 -8.68
N LEU A 4 50.25 -51.20 -7.44
CA LEU A 4 49.08 -50.78 -6.68
C LEU A 4 49.11 -49.25 -6.65
N THR A 5 48.32 -48.63 -7.53
CA THR A 5 48.16 -47.18 -7.63
C THR A 5 47.21 -46.68 -6.55
N THR A 6 47.75 -45.88 -5.64
CA THR A 6 47.04 -45.10 -4.62
C THR A 6 46.24 -43.98 -5.30
N LEU A 7 44.91 -43.99 -5.17
CA LEU A 7 44.04 -42.86 -5.55
C LEU A 7 43.62 -42.13 -4.27
N LEU A 8 44.30 -41.03 -3.96
CA LEU A 8 43.98 -40.13 -2.85
C LEU A 8 42.86 -39.20 -3.30
N LEU A 9 41.61 -39.49 -2.90
CA LEU A 9 40.46 -38.63 -3.13
C LEU A 9 40.51 -37.46 -2.14
N ILE A 10 40.97 -36.29 -2.61
CA ILE A 10 40.92 -35.04 -1.85
C ILE A 10 39.47 -34.54 -1.87
N CYS A 11 38.72 -34.82 -0.79
CA CYS A 11 37.46 -34.14 -0.51
C CYS A 11 37.77 -32.69 -0.12
N PHE A 12 37.64 -31.77 -1.08
CA PHE A 12 37.56 -30.35 -0.80
C PHE A 12 36.19 -30.09 -0.14
N ALA A 13 36.16 -30.07 1.19
CA ALA A 13 35.01 -29.58 1.93
C ALA A 13 34.96 -28.05 1.76
N THR A 14 34.18 -27.58 0.79
CA THR A 14 33.77 -26.17 0.75
C THR A 14 32.86 -25.92 1.95
N LEU A 15 33.41 -25.34 3.01
CA LEU A 15 32.61 -24.67 4.04
C LEU A 15 31.86 -23.53 3.34
N GLY A 16 30.62 -23.80 2.93
CA GLY A 16 29.69 -22.75 2.56
C GLY A 16 29.37 -21.98 3.83
N PHE A 17 29.97 -20.81 4.01
CA PHE A 17 29.41 -19.82 4.93
C PHE A 17 28.02 -19.51 4.40
N ALA A 18 26.98 -19.78 5.19
CA ALA A 18 25.66 -19.26 4.91
C ALA A 18 25.82 -17.73 4.86
N GLN A 19 25.70 -17.17 3.65
CA GLN A 19 25.73 -15.73 3.46
C GLN A 19 24.34 -15.23 3.80
N ASP A 20 24.24 -14.28 4.73
CA ASP A 20 22.97 -13.64 5.07
C ASP A 20 22.30 -13.12 3.79
N ALA A 21 21.00 -13.39 3.64
CA ALA A 21 20.25 -12.93 2.47
C ALA A 21 20.14 -11.40 2.44
N TYR A 22 20.15 -10.78 3.62
CA TYR A 22 20.27 -9.33 3.79
C TYR A 22 21.17 -8.97 4.97
N ARG A 23 21.78 -7.78 4.89
CA ARG A 23 22.56 -7.18 5.98
C ARG A 23 22.42 -5.65 5.94
N ILE A 24 21.78 -5.10 6.96
CA ILE A 24 21.57 -3.65 7.10
C ILE A 24 22.27 -3.20 8.37
N GLN A 25 23.39 -2.50 8.23
CA GLN A 25 24.13 -1.92 9.36
C GLN A 25 23.71 -0.47 9.57
N VAL A 26 23.38 -0.09 10.80
CA VAL A 26 22.92 1.25 11.17
C VAL A 26 23.82 1.82 12.26
N GLU A 27 24.35 3.01 12.02
CA GLU A 27 25.01 3.84 13.03
C GLU A 27 24.20 5.12 13.22
N ILE A 28 23.70 5.33 14.44
CA ILE A 28 22.96 6.53 14.82
C ILE A 28 23.80 7.31 15.82
N LYS A 29 24.20 8.52 15.44
CA LYS A 29 25.01 9.40 16.28
C LYS A 29 24.28 9.70 17.60
N ASP A 30 25.01 9.59 18.70
CA ASP A 30 24.54 9.84 20.07
C ASP A 30 23.38 8.94 20.55
N TYR A 31 23.03 7.89 19.80
CA TYR A 31 22.03 6.89 20.19
C TYR A 31 22.69 5.76 21.00
N LYS A 32 22.28 5.62 22.26
CA LYS A 32 22.89 4.70 23.25
C LYS A 32 21.89 3.73 23.88
N GLN A 33 20.74 3.54 23.25
CA GLN A 33 19.77 2.55 23.73
C GLN A 33 20.29 1.14 23.45
N ASP A 34 19.74 0.15 24.15
CA ASP A 34 20.19 -1.23 24.01
C ASP A 34 19.65 -1.88 22.72
N GLU A 35 18.52 -1.40 22.20
CA GLU A 35 17.80 -2.00 21.09
C GLU A 35 17.51 -1.00 19.95
N LEU A 36 17.39 -1.54 18.74
CA LEU A 36 16.87 -0.86 17.55
C LEU A 36 15.91 -1.79 16.81
N TYR A 37 14.82 -1.23 16.30
CA TYR A 37 13.77 -2.02 15.64
C TYR A 37 13.71 -1.70 14.15
N LEU A 38 13.55 -2.75 13.35
CA LEU A 38 13.20 -2.65 11.94
C LEU A 38 11.70 -2.95 11.81
N ALA A 39 10.94 -2.04 11.23
CA ALA A 39 9.52 -2.20 10.98
C ALA A 39 9.17 -1.93 9.51
N TYR A 40 7.99 -2.33 9.06
CA TYR A 40 7.49 -2.08 7.71
C TYR A 40 6.01 -1.74 7.69
N TYR A 41 5.57 -1.03 6.65
CA TYR A 41 4.16 -0.82 6.38
C TYR A 41 3.54 -2.05 5.72
N LEU A 42 2.34 -2.42 6.12
CA LEU A 42 1.51 -3.38 5.39
C LEU A 42 0.05 -2.94 5.53
N GLY A 43 -0.49 -2.42 4.43
CA GLY A 43 -1.82 -1.83 4.44
C GLY A 43 -1.89 -0.55 5.27
N ASP A 44 -2.81 -0.53 6.23
CA ASP A 44 -3.02 0.57 7.19
C ASP A 44 -2.19 0.45 8.48
N LYS A 45 -1.34 -0.57 8.58
CA LYS A 45 -0.61 -0.92 9.81
C LYS A 45 0.90 -0.96 9.61
N GLN A 46 1.60 -0.88 10.74
CA GLN A 46 3.04 -1.08 10.85
C GLN A 46 3.29 -2.35 11.66
N TYR A 47 4.27 -3.14 11.22
CA TYR A 47 4.69 -4.38 11.87
C TYR A 47 6.18 -4.36 12.11
N ILE A 48 6.62 -4.89 13.26
CA ILE A 48 8.04 -5.09 13.56
C ILE A 48 8.50 -6.32 12.77
N GLN A 49 9.52 -6.11 11.94
CA GLN A 49 10.25 -7.17 11.23
C GLN A 49 11.28 -7.83 12.13
N ASP A 50 12.07 -7.01 12.85
CA ASP A 50 13.23 -7.49 13.59
C ASP A 50 13.63 -6.52 14.71
N THR A 51 14.35 -7.04 15.71
CA THR A 51 14.92 -6.29 16.85
C THR A 51 16.36 -6.71 17.03
N VAL A 52 17.28 -5.74 17.10
CA VAL A 52 18.71 -6.00 17.25
C VAL A 52 19.28 -5.25 18.43
N GLU A 53 20.22 -5.89 19.10
CA GLU A 53 20.96 -5.30 20.21
C GLU A 53 22.12 -4.43 19.70
N ARG A 54 22.48 -3.42 20.50
CA ARG A 54 23.63 -2.56 20.24
C ARG A 54 24.93 -3.34 20.37
N ALA A 55 25.74 -3.35 19.31
CA ALA A 55 27.07 -3.96 19.35
C ALA A 55 28.08 -3.13 20.18
N ASP A 56 29.22 -3.74 20.52
CA ASP A 56 30.31 -3.10 21.28
C ASP A 56 30.85 -1.83 20.59
N ASP A 57 30.85 -1.81 19.25
CA ASP A 57 31.27 -0.65 18.45
C ASP A 57 30.19 0.45 18.34
N GLY A 58 29.00 0.18 18.88
CA GLY A 58 27.83 1.06 18.88
C GLY A 58 26.98 1.02 17.63
N SER A 59 27.25 0.11 16.70
CA SER A 59 26.39 -0.15 15.54
C SER A 59 25.27 -1.14 15.87
N TYR A 60 24.25 -1.15 15.01
CA TYR A 60 23.14 -2.09 15.01
C TYR A 60 23.16 -2.79 13.66
N THR A 61 23.03 -4.11 13.62
CA THR A 61 23.06 -4.85 12.35
C THR A 61 21.90 -5.82 12.28
N PHE A 62 20.97 -5.56 11.36
CA PHE A 62 19.90 -6.48 10.99
C PHE A 62 20.41 -7.47 9.95
N THR A 63 20.21 -8.77 10.17
CA THR A 63 20.56 -9.85 9.24
C THR A 63 19.49 -10.93 9.25
N GLY A 64 19.33 -11.65 8.15
CA GLY A 64 18.42 -12.79 8.09
C GLY A 64 18.70 -13.73 6.94
N GLU A 65 18.16 -14.95 7.05
CA GLU A 65 18.35 -16.03 6.07
C GLU A 65 17.45 -15.87 4.82
N GLU A 66 16.39 -15.08 4.91
CA GLU A 66 15.47 -14.78 3.81
C GLU A 66 15.55 -13.30 3.42
N ALA A 67 15.54 -13.02 2.11
CA ALA A 67 15.57 -11.65 1.62
C ALA A 67 14.33 -10.86 2.10
N LEU A 68 14.54 -9.60 2.47
CA LEU A 68 13.46 -8.72 2.85
C LEU A 68 12.62 -8.38 1.61
N LYS A 69 11.30 -8.59 1.66
CA LYS A 69 10.46 -8.17 0.53
C LYS A 69 10.57 -6.65 0.32
N PRO A 70 10.63 -6.18 -0.94
CA PRO A 70 10.78 -4.76 -1.23
C PRO A 70 9.69 -3.88 -0.61
N GLY A 71 10.03 -2.63 -0.29
CA GLY A 71 9.09 -1.74 0.39
C GLY A 71 9.73 -0.59 1.15
N VAL A 72 8.87 0.21 1.80
CA VAL A 72 9.28 1.23 2.76
C VAL A 72 9.33 0.59 4.14
N TYR A 73 10.50 0.67 4.73
CA TYR A 73 10.78 0.20 6.09
C TYR A 73 11.09 1.40 6.99
N LEU A 74 10.96 1.15 8.28
CA LEU A 74 11.16 2.10 9.35
C LEU A 74 12.27 1.57 10.25
N ILE A 75 13.27 2.41 10.50
CA ILE A 75 14.19 2.20 11.62
C ILE A 75 13.61 2.98 12.79
N VAL A 76 13.14 2.27 13.81
CA VAL A 76 12.44 2.84 14.97
C VAL A 76 13.38 2.86 16.17
N THR A 77 13.47 4.02 16.80
CA THR A 77 14.33 4.30 17.95
C THR A 77 13.52 4.34 19.25
N ALA A 78 14.10 3.80 20.32
CA ALA A 78 13.56 3.92 21.67
C ALA A 78 14.05 5.22 22.36
N PRO A 79 13.37 5.72 23.40
CA PRO A 79 12.08 5.26 23.93
C PRO A 79 10.86 5.92 23.27
N ASP A 80 11.06 7.00 22.52
CA ASP A 80 9.97 7.85 22.01
C ASP A 80 9.29 7.31 20.74
N ASN A 81 9.78 6.20 20.20
CA ASN A 81 9.33 5.60 18.93
C ASN A 81 9.48 6.54 17.72
N ASP A 82 10.43 7.47 17.79
CA ASP A 82 10.87 8.23 16.62
C ASP A 82 11.46 7.28 15.58
N PHE A 83 11.32 7.62 14.30
CA PHE A 83 11.78 6.76 13.22
C PHE A 83 12.25 7.54 12.01
N PHE A 84 13.00 6.86 11.16
CA PHE A 84 13.28 7.30 9.80
C PHE A 84 13.01 6.19 8.80
N GLN A 85 12.68 6.60 7.57
CA GLN A 85 12.32 5.68 6.50
C GLN A 85 13.55 5.23 5.72
N ILE A 86 13.54 3.97 5.31
CA ILE A 86 14.49 3.38 4.37
C ILE A 86 13.73 2.59 3.32
N LEU A 87 14.29 2.51 2.11
CA LEU A 87 13.78 1.73 1.00
C LEU A 87 14.51 0.39 0.96
N ILE A 88 13.78 -0.68 0.73
CA ILE A 88 14.35 -2.00 0.44
C ILE A 88 13.94 -2.37 -0.98
N THR A 89 14.91 -2.76 -1.80
CA THR A 89 14.69 -3.29 -3.15
C THR A 89 15.25 -4.71 -3.25
N GLU A 90 14.92 -5.45 -4.31
CA GLU A 90 15.45 -6.80 -4.52
C GLU A 90 16.98 -6.79 -4.66
N GLU A 91 17.52 -5.73 -5.25
CA GLU A 91 18.96 -5.56 -5.52
C GLU A 91 19.73 -4.99 -4.32
N GLU A 92 19.05 -4.25 -3.42
CA GLU A 92 19.66 -3.51 -2.32
C GLU A 92 19.37 -4.15 -0.95
N GLN A 93 19.81 -5.41 -0.78
CA GLN A 93 19.65 -6.16 0.48
C GLN A 93 20.85 -5.97 1.44
N ASN A 94 21.95 -5.39 0.98
CA ASN A 94 23.20 -5.29 1.73
C ASN A 94 23.75 -3.86 1.70
N PHE A 95 23.57 -3.11 2.79
CA PHE A 95 23.99 -1.71 2.86
C PHE A 95 24.22 -1.22 4.29
N SER A 96 24.85 -0.05 4.42
CA SER A 96 25.07 0.61 5.71
C SER A 96 24.53 2.03 5.72
N ILE A 97 24.03 2.45 6.88
CA ILE A 97 23.43 3.74 7.14
C ILE A 97 24.22 4.43 8.25
N LYS A 98 24.60 5.70 8.04
CA LYS A 98 25.06 6.59 9.11
C LYS A 98 24.11 7.78 9.20
N THR A 99 23.57 8.06 10.37
CA THR A 99 22.57 9.12 10.56
C THR A 99 22.68 9.77 11.95
N GLU A 100 21.91 10.83 12.16
CA GLU A 100 21.64 11.44 13.46
C GLU A 100 20.14 11.74 13.56
N MET A 101 19.57 11.72 14.76
CA MET A 101 18.16 12.05 14.97
C MET A 101 17.95 13.56 15.11
N GLY A 102 16.71 14.01 14.87
CA GLY A 102 16.30 15.42 14.97
C GLY A 102 16.19 16.14 13.63
N GLU A 103 16.15 17.47 13.65
CA GLU A 103 15.81 18.31 12.48
C GLU A 103 16.74 18.13 11.27
N LYS A 104 18.00 17.77 11.50
CA LYS A 104 19.02 17.60 10.46
C LYS A 104 19.12 16.16 9.92
N GLN A 105 18.27 15.26 10.39
CA GLN A 105 18.35 13.82 10.13
C GLN A 105 18.47 13.51 8.63
N VAL A 106 17.62 14.09 7.79
CA VAL A 106 17.66 13.87 6.33
C VAL A 106 19.01 14.29 5.72
N ALA A 107 19.52 15.48 6.05
CA ALA A 107 20.77 16.00 5.49
C ALA A 107 22.02 15.28 6.03
N ALA A 108 21.94 14.74 7.25
CA ALA A 108 23.02 14.01 7.90
C ALA A 108 23.09 12.53 7.48
N THR A 109 21.99 11.97 7.00
CA THR A 109 21.90 10.56 6.64
C THR A 109 22.73 10.25 5.39
N LYS A 110 23.55 9.20 5.48
CA LYS A 110 24.38 8.70 4.39
C LYS A 110 24.26 7.19 4.25
N PHE A 111 24.09 6.75 3.03
CA PHE A 111 24.02 5.34 2.67
C PHE A 111 25.31 4.90 1.97
N ARG A 112 25.68 3.62 2.14
CA ARG A 112 26.68 2.94 1.31
C ARG A 112 26.09 1.62 0.85
N GLY A 113 26.17 1.33 -0.46
CA GLY A 113 25.57 0.12 -1.03
C GLY A 113 24.08 0.22 -1.31
N SER A 114 23.48 1.41 -1.20
CA SER A 114 22.05 1.63 -1.47
C SER A 114 21.81 2.92 -2.28
N PRO A 115 21.96 2.87 -3.62
CA PRO A 115 21.73 4.02 -4.48
C PRO A 115 20.28 4.52 -4.47
N ASP A 116 19.26 3.67 -4.33
CA ASP A 116 17.87 4.11 -4.28
C ASP A 116 17.57 4.92 -3.00
N ASN A 117 18.03 4.47 -1.83
CA ASN A 117 17.94 5.30 -0.61
C ASN A 117 18.72 6.62 -0.73
N THR A 118 19.88 6.59 -1.37
CA THR A 118 20.65 7.83 -1.61
C THR A 118 19.86 8.82 -2.46
N LEU A 119 19.16 8.33 -3.50
CA LEU A 119 18.29 9.14 -4.34
C LEU A 119 17.08 9.66 -3.56
N PHE A 120 16.44 8.80 -2.75
CA PHE A 120 15.31 9.14 -1.90
C PHE A 120 15.65 10.28 -0.93
N TYR A 121 16.77 10.16 -0.21
CA TYR A 121 17.20 11.18 0.75
C TYR A 121 17.64 12.48 0.09
N LYS A 122 18.20 12.42 -1.13
CA LYS A 122 18.47 13.62 -1.94
C LYS A 122 17.17 14.36 -2.27
N TYR A 123 16.11 13.63 -2.61
CA TYR A 123 14.79 14.20 -2.85
C TYR A 123 14.16 14.78 -1.57
N LEU A 124 14.23 14.07 -0.44
CA LEU A 124 13.75 14.58 0.84
C LEU A 124 14.49 15.85 1.28
N ASP A 125 15.82 15.91 1.08
CA ASP A 125 16.61 17.10 1.38
C ASP A 125 16.21 18.29 0.48
N PHE A 126 15.94 18.03 -0.81
CA PHE A 126 15.38 19.05 -1.71
C PHE A 126 14.03 19.58 -1.17
N LEU A 127 13.10 18.71 -0.79
CA LEU A 127 11.81 19.12 -0.22
C LEU A 127 11.97 19.92 1.08
N ASN A 128 12.89 19.53 1.97
CA ASN A 128 13.16 20.23 3.22
C ASN A 128 13.67 21.66 3.00
N ARG A 129 14.29 21.95 1.86
CA ARG A 129 14.70 23.30 1.46
C ARG A 129 13.57 24.10 0.82
N MET A 130 12.68 23.43 0.08
CA MET A 130 11.58 24.07 -0.64
C MET A 130 10.41 24.41 0.27
N ARG A 131 10.06 23.53 1.22
CA ARG A 131 8.90 23.70 2.09
C ARG A 131 8.91 25.01 2.90
N PRO A 132 10.00 25.39 3.59
CA PRO A 132 10.04 26.67 4.33
C PRO A 132 9.90 27.90 3.43
N ARG A 133 10.34 27.82 2.17
CA ARG A 133 10.15 28.90 1.19
C ARG A 133 8.66 29.07 0.87
N GLY A 134 7.95 27.96 0.64
CA GLY A 134 6.51 27.97 0.40
C GLY A 134 5.72 28.49 1.60
N GLU A 135 6.03 27.98 2.80
CA GLU A 135 5.41 28.43 4.05
C GLU A 135 5.62 29.93 4.29
N ALA A 136 6.83 30.45 4.02
CA ALA A 136 7.12 31.88 4.13
C ALA A 136 6.35 32.73 3.11
N ILE A 137 6.16 32.26 1.88
CA ILE A 137 5.34 32.96 0.87
C ILE A 137 3.88 32.98 1.33
N GLN A 138 3.36 31.83 1.77
CA GLN A 138 1.98 31.70 2.23
C GLN A 138 1.69 32.58 3.45
N ALA A 139 2.61 32.64 4.42
CA ALA A 139 2.50 33.53 5.57
C ALA A 139 2.48 35.02 5.18
N LYS A 140 3.23 35.42 4.14
CA LYS A 140 3.17 36.80 3.62
C LYS A 140 1.83 37.10 2.96
N MET A 141 1.19 36.11 2.31
CA MET A 141 -0.09 36.31 1.63
C MET A 141 -1.25 36.62 2.60
N GLU A 142 -1.20 36.11 3.83
CA GLU A 142 -2.23 36.36 4.85
C GLU A 142 -2.33 37.84 5.24
N ALA A 143 -1.21 38.56 5.21
CA ALA A 143 -1.12 39.98 5.59
C ALA A 143 -1.06 40.95 4.39
N ALA A 144 -1.09 40.44 3.17
CA ALA A 144 -0.89 41.20 1.93
C ALA A 144 -2.19 41.84 1.41
N ASP A 145 -2.06 42.99 0.73
CA ASP A 145 -3.13 43.56 -0.10
C ASP A 145 -3.33 42.77 -1.41
N ASP A 146 -4.37 43.08 -2.17
CA ASP A 146 -4.72 42.31 -3.38
C ASP A 146 -3.62 42.33 -4.46
N ALA A 147 -2.93 43.46 -4.63
CA ALA A 147 -1.84 43.59 -5.61
C ALA A 147 -0.57 42.83 -5.17
N GLN A 148 -0.31 42.77 -3.86
CA GLN A 148 0.77 41.98 -3.28
C GLN A 148 0.46 40.48 -3.33
N LYS A 149 -0.82 40.09 -3.12
CA LYS A 149 -1.27 38.71 -3.24
C LYS A 149 -1.07 38.13 -4.63
N GLU A 150 -1.35 38.90 -5.69
CA GLU A 150 -1.12 38.46 -7.07
C GLU A 150 0.36 38.14 -7.31
N LYS A 151 1.27 39.00 -6.82
CA LYS A 151 2.72 38.76 -6.94
C LYS A 151 3.18 37.53 -6.12
N LEU A 152 2.70 37.40 -4.89
CA LEU A 152 3.04 36.27 -4.03
C LEU A 152 2.48 34.95 -4.55
N GLN A 153 1.30 34.98 -5.19
CA GLN A 153 0.75 33.80 -5.88
C GLN A 153 1.65 33.38 -7.04
N ALA A 154 2.10 34.33 -7.88
CA ALA A 154 3.04 34.02 -8.95
C ALA A 154 4.38 33.46 -8.43
N GLU A 155 4.88 33.94 -7.29
CA GLU A 155 6.06 33.37 -6.62
C GLU A 155 5.80 31.94 -6.12
N LEU A 156 4.63 31.67 -5.56
CA LEU A 156 4.23 30.34 -5.09
C LEU A 156 4.05 29.34 -6.24
N ASP A 157 3.46 29.79 -7.34
CA ASP A 157 3.29 28.98 -8.56
C ASP A 157 4.65 28.66 -9.19
N GLY A 158 5.57 29.63 -9.21
CA GLY A 158 6.95 29.41 -9.65
C GLY A 158 7.71 28.40 -8.79
N LEU A 159 7.54 28.46 -7.46
CA LEU A 159 8.11 27.48 -6.53
C LEU A 159 7.53 26.08 -6.76
N SER A 160 6.22 26.00 -7.00
CA SER A 160 5.51 24.75 -7.28
C SER A 160 5.99 24.13 -8.60
N ALA A 161 6.19 24.95 -9.63
CA ALA A 161 6.77 24.53 -10.91
C ALA A 161 8.22 24.04 -10.77
N GLU A 162 9.04 24.67 -9.92
CA GLU A 162 10.40 24.22 -9.61
C GLU A 162 10.40 22.81 -8.98
N VAL A 163 9.49 22.56 -8.04
CA VAL A 163 9.32 21.24 -7.40
C VAL A 163 8.86 20.19 -8.40
N LEU A 164 7.84 20.49 -9.21
CA LEU A 164 7.31 19.57 -10.22
C LEU A 164 8.36 19.22 -11.28
N ALA A 165 9.12 20.22 -11.76
CA ALA A 165 10.19 20.00 -12.73
C ALA A 165 11.26 19.06 -12.17
N TYR A 166 11.65 19.24 -10.90
CA TYR A 166 12.59 18.35 -10.23
C TYR A 166 12.06 16.91 -10.11
N GLN A 167 10.79 16.75 -9.72
CA GLN A 167 10.14 15.44 -9.61
C GLN A 167 10.07 14.73 -10.95
N HIS A 168 9.65 15.42 -12.02
CA HIS A 168 9.61 14.86 -13.37
C HIS A 168 10.99 14.48 -13.88
N GLN A 169 12.01 15.32 -13.66
CA GLN A 169 13.38 15.00 -14.03
C GLN A 169 13.87 13.74 -13.32
N LEU A 170 13.67 13.65 -12.00
CA LEU A 170 14.09 12.49 -11.21
C LEU A 170 13.40 11.21 -11.68
N ILE A 171 12.09 11.26 -11.93
CA ILE A 171 11.33 10.11 -12.46
C ILE A 171 11.86 9.71 -13.85
N ALA A 172 12.15 10.66 -14.73
CA ALA A 172 12.64 10.38 -16.08
C ALA A 172 14.06 9.79 -16.08
N GLU A 173 14.93 10.24 -15.17
CA GLU A 173 16.31 9.76 -15.04
C GLU A 173 16.38 8.39 -14.32
N HIS A 174 15.43 8.10 -13.43
CA HIS A 174 15.45 6.92 -12.56
C HIS A 174 14.14 6.11 -12.54
N PRO A 175 13.51 5.78 -13.68
CA PRO A 175 12.12 5.32 -13.75
C PRO A 175 11.82 3.98 -13.06
N GLN A 176 12.84 3.13 -12.86
CA GLN A 176 12.68 1.80 -12.26
C GLN A 176 12.89 1.79 -10.74
N THR A 177 13.40 2.90 -10.19
CA THR A 177 13.65 3.02 -8.75
C THR A 177 12.36 3.09 -7.95
N MET A 178 12.41 2.59 -6.72
CA MET A 178 11.32 2.76 -5.78
C MET A 178 11.11 4.25 -5.46
N THR A 179 12.18 5.05 -5.42
CA THR A 179 12.06 6.51 -5.28
C THR A 179 11.17 7.11 -6.38
N ALA A 180 11.40 6.77 -7.65
CA ALA A 180 10.57 7.28 -8.74
C ALA A 180 9.11 6.82 -8.62
N ALA A 181 8.86 5.58 -8.21
CA ALA A 181 7.51 5.08 -7.97
C ALA A 181 6.79 5.85 -6.86
N ILE A 182 7.47 6.14 -5.74
CA ILE A 182 6.93 6.93 -4.62
C ILE A 182 6.62 8.36 -5.07
N ILE A 183 7.54 9.01 -5.79
CA ILE A 183 7.35 10.39 -6.25
C ILE A 183 6.18 10.44 -7.24
N LYS A 184 6.16 9.53 -8.23
CA LYS A 184 5.11 9.47 -9.24
C LYS A 184 3.73 9.30 -8.59
N ALA A 185 3.59 8.40 -7.63
CA ALA A 185 2.33 8.14 -6.92
C ALA A 185 1.77 9.37 -6.16
N ASN A 186 2.62 10.34 -5.82
CA ASN A 186 2.26 11.56 -5.12
C ASN A 186 2.17 12.79 -6.04
N LEU A 187 2.42 12.65 -7.34
CA LEU A 187 2.21 13.74 -8.28
C LEU A 187 0.71 14.07 -8.41
N PRO A 188 0.34 15.36 -8.42
CA PRO A 188 -1.01 15.75 -8.78
C PRO A 188 -1.32 15.27 -10.20
N PRO A 189 -2.53 14.76 -10.47
CA PRO A 189 -2.92 14.38 -11.81
C PRO A 189 -3.15 15.63 -12.67
N ASP A 190 -2.73 15.59 -13.94
CA ASP A 190 -2.94 16.66 -14.92
C ASP A 190 -4.42 16.70 -15.36
N MET A 191 -5.25 17.38 -14.58
CA MET A 191 -6.68 17.50 -14.85
C MET A 191 -6.94 18.46 -16.01
N PRO A 192 -7.66 18.03 -17.07
CA PRO A 192 -8.00 18.93 -18.17
C PRO A 192 -9.06 19.95 -17.75
N GLU A 193 -9.15 21.05 -18.49
CA GLU A 193 -10.27 21.98 -18.38
C GLU A 193 -11.53 21.34 -18.97
N PHE A 194 -12.67 21.54 -18.30
CA PHE A 194 -13.97 21.01 -18.71
C PHE A 194 -14.90 22.16 -19.05
N GLU A 195 -15.63 22.01 -20.15
CA GLU A 195 -16.64 22.98 -20.60
C GLU A 195 -18.03 22.62 -20.05
N GLY A 196 -18.93 23.62 -20.05
CA GLY A 196 -20.33 23.46 -19.64
C GLY A 196 -20.67 24.21 -18.35
N THR A 197 -21.85 23.92 -17.81
CA THR A 197 -22.32 24.42 -16.52
C THR A 197 -21.47 23.88 -15.37
N GLU A 198 -21.52 24.53 -14.20
CA GLU A 198 -20.77 24.08 -13.01
C GLU A 198 -21.08 22.62 -12.64
N GLU A 199 -22.34 22.20 -12.76
CA GLU A 199 -22.78 20.82 -12.51
C GLU A 199 -22.20 19.83 -13.52
N GLU A 200 -22.23 20.16 -14.81
CA GLU A 200 -21.65 19.34 -15.87
C GLU A 200 -20.14 19.20 -15.71
N GLN A 201 -19.45 20.29 -15.37
CA GLN A 201 -18.01 20.27 -15.11
C GLN A 201 -17.67 19.41 -13.89
N ASN A 202 -18.45 19.52 -12.80
CA ASN A 202 -18.27 18.69 -11.60
C ASN A 202 -18.43 17.20 -11.92
N LEU A 203 -19.46 16.84 -12.71
CA LEU A 203 -19.68 15.47 -13.15
C LEU A 203 -18.52 14.96 -14.03
N GLN A 204 -18.04 15.79 -14.96
CA GLN A 204 -16.90 15.45 -15.82
C GLN A 204 -15.61 15.27 -15.00
N ARG A 205 -15.32 16.17 -14.06
CA ARG A 205 -14.18 16.05 -13.12
C ARG A 205 -14.24 14.75 -12.33
N TRP A 206 -15.41 14.41 -11.78
CA TRP A 206 -15.58 13.18 -11.01
C TRP A 206 -15.36 11.94 -11.87
N ARG A 207 -15.93 11.89 -13.08
CA ARG A 207 -15.76 10.78 -14.03
C ARG A 207 -14.32 10.63 -14.52
N TRP A 208 -13.66 11.74 -14.80
CA TRP A 208 -12.26 11.75 -15.18
C TRP A 208 -11.38 11.23 -14.04
N THR A 209 -11.62 11.71 -12.81
CA THR A 209 -10.90 11.26 -11.61
C THR A 209 -11.08 9.76 -11.39
N GLN A 210 -12.29 9.22 -11.56
CA GLN A 210 -12.54 7.77 -11.48
C GLN A 210 -11.73 6.95 -12.49
N LYS A 211 -11.51 7.48 -13.68
CA LYS A 211 -10.81 6.78 -14.77
C LYS A 211 -9.30 6.86 -14.62
N HIS A 212 -8.79 8.01 -14.20
CA HIS A 212 -7.37 8.36 -14.18
C HIS A 212 -6.75 8.29 -12.77
N PHE A 213 -7.49 7.79 -11.77
CA PHE A 213 -7.09 7.80 -10.36
C PHE A 213 -5.73 7.12 -10.10
N PHE A 214 -5.45 6.03 -10.81
CA PHE A 214 -4.23 5.23 -10.66
C PHE A 214 -3.24 5.42 -11.81
N ASP A 215 -3.38 6.43 -12.67
CA ASP A 215 -2.46 6.64 -13.81
C ASP A 215 -0.99 6.79 -13.35
N ASN A 216 -0.81 7.33 -12.14
CA ASN A 216 0.47 7.54 -11.51
C ASN A 216 0.89 6.43 -10.54
N ILE A 217 0.07 5.38 -10.37
CA ILE A 217 0.31 4.27 -9.44
C ILE A 217 0.24 2.96 -10.22
N ASP A 218 1.37 2.29 -10.37
CA ASP A 218 1.38 0.96 -10.96
C ASP A 218 0.88 -0.08 -9.96
N LEU A 219 -0.41 -0.41 -10.03
CA LEU A 219 -1.02 -1.44 -9.20
C LEU A 219 -0.50 -2.85 -9.47
N SER A 220 0.38 -3.06 -10.46
CA SER A 220 1.07 -4.33 -10.66
C SER A 220 2.44 -4.40 -9.97
N ASP A 221 2.90 -3.29 -9.38
CA ASP A 221 4.16 -3.21 -8.65
C ASP A 221 3.98 -3.67 -7.20
N GLY A 222 4.41 -4.91 -6.92
CA GLY A 222 4.33 -5.53 -5.58
C GLY A 222 5.04 -4.75 -4.47
N ARG A 223 6.05 -3.94 -4.81
CA ARG A 223 6.81 -3.13 -3.85
C ARG A 223 5.91 -2.07 -3.18
N LEU A 224 4.83 -1.67 -3.86
CA LEU A 224 3.90 -0.65 -3.36
C LEU A 224 3.03 -1.14 -2.20
N LEU A 225 2.88 -2.46 -2.01
CA LEU A 225 2.13 -3.03 -0.89
C LEU A 225 2.66 -2.54 0.47
N ARG A 226 3.98 -2.34 0.55
CA ARG A 226 4.68 -1.88 1.75
C ARG A 226 4.97 -0.38 1.72
N THR A 227 4.05 0.41 1.17
CA THR A 227 4.14 1.88 1.18
C THR A 227 3.04 2.48 2.06
N PRO A 228 3.26 3.67 2.65
CA PRO A 228 2.28 4.31 3.53
C PRO A 228 1.05 4.88 2.79
N PHE A 229 1.04 4.89 1.45
CA PHE A 229 0.01 5.59 0.67
C PHE A 229 -0.93 4.64 -0.10
N LEU A 230 -0.50 3.43 -0.48
CA LEU A 230 -1.28 2.60 -1.39
C LEU A 230 -2.64 2.22 -0.78
N PHE A 231 -2.66 1.84 0.50
CA PHE A 231 -3.88 1.46 1.20
C PHE A 231 -4.93 2.57 1.17
N SER A 232 -4.56 3.79 1.57
CA SER A 232 -5.48 4.92 1.63
C SER A 232 -5.97 5.34 0.25
N LYS A 233 -5.14 5.22 -0.79
CA LYS A 233 -5.53 5.46 -2.19
C LYS A 233 -6.57 4.45 -2.67
N VAL A 234 -6.34 3.16 -2.42
CA VAL A 234 -7.28 2.09 -2.81
C VAL A 234 -8.59 2.21 -2.04
N ASP A 235 -8.53 2.46 -0.73
CA ASP A 235 -9.72 2.69 0.09
C ASP A 235 -10.53 3.90 -0.42
N TYR A 236 -9.87 5.02 -0.70
CA TYR A 236 -10.53 6.20 -1.26
C TYR A 236 -11.18 5.89 -2.62
N TYR A 237 -10.47 5.19 -3.51
CA TYR A 237 -10.98 4.83 -4.83
C TYR A 237 -12.27 4.00 -4.74
N VAL A 238 -12.29 2.98 -3.89
CA VAL A 238 -13.43 2.04 -3.78
C VAL A 238 -14.55 2.65 -2.94
N ASN A 239 -14.24 3.21 -1.77
CA ASN A 239 -15.23 3.58 -0.76
C ASN A 239 -15.67 5.05 -0.82
N LYS A 240 -14.91 5.95 -1.46
CA LYS A 240 -15.24 7.40 -1.52
C LYS A 240 -15.52 7.88 -2.93
N LEU A 241 -14.79 7.37 -3.92
CA LEU A 241 -14.90 7.83 -5.29
C LEU A 241 -16.01 7.11 -6.06
N GLN A 242 -16.51 5.97 -5.57
CA GLN A 242 -17.63 5.25 -6.18
C GLN A 242 -18.97 5.54 -5.50
N VAL A 243 -20.03 5.40 -6.30
CA VAL A 243 -21.39 5.30 -5.77
C VAL A 243 -21.49 4.05 -4.89
N GLN A 244 -22.06 4.21 -3.70
CA GLN A 244 -22.25 3.14 -2.72
C GLN A 244 -23.40 2.21 -3.11
N HIS A 245 -23.28 1.57 -4.26
CA HIS A 245 -24.19 0.56 -4.77
C HIS A 245 -23.42 -0.75 -5.00
N PRO A 246 -23.94 -1.92 -4.60
CA PRO A 246 -23.19 -3.19 -4.67
C PRO A 246 -22.59 -3.47 -6.05
N ASP A 247 -23.37 -3.31 -7.12
CA ASP A 247 -22.87 -3.53 -8.50
C ASP A 247 -21.71 -2.58 -8.89
N THR A 248 -21.75 -1.33 -8.42
CA THR A 248 -20.70 -0.35 -8.70
C THR A 248 -19.44 -0.66 -7.92
N ILE A 249 -19.60 -1.00 -6.64
CA ILE A 249 -18.49 -1.35 -5.75
C ILE A 249 -17.82 -2.65 -6.21
N SER A 250 -18.58 -3.69 -6.57
CA SER A 250 -18.05 -4.93 -7.11
C SER A 250 -17.17 -4.67 -8.35
N LYS A 251 -17.60 -3.82 -9.28
CA LYS A 251 -16.79 -3.44 -10.46
C LYS A 251 -15.52 -2.69 -10.09
N ALA A 252 -15.57 -1.81 -9.09
CA ALA A 252 -14.39 -1.06 -8.66
C ALA A 252 -13.39 -1.95 -7.94
N VAL A 253 -13.86 -2.88 -7.10
CA VAL A 253 -13.04 -3.92 -6.47
C VAL A 253 -12.42 -4.82 -7.53
N ASP A 254 -13.20 -5.28 -8.51
CA ASP A 254 -12.70 -6.09 -9.62
C ASP A 254 -11.61 -5.36 -10.40
N TYR A 255 -11.82 -4.08 -10.72
CA TYR A 255 -10.84 -3.25 -11.42
C TYR A 255 -9.50 -3.21 -10.66
N VAL A 256 -9.54 -2.96 -9.35
CA VAL A 256 -8.33 -2.91 -8.51
C VAL A 256 -7.66 -4.29 -8.44
N LEU A 257 -8.42 -5.34 -8.11
CA LEU A 257 -7.88 -6.68 -7.95
C LEU A 257 -7.31 -7.25 -9.26
N GLN A 258 -7.94 -6.98 -10.41
CA GLN A 258 -7.42 -7.40 -11.70
C GLN A 258 -6.08 -6.73 -12.04
N LYS A 259 -5.93 -5.44 -11.69
CA LYS A 259 -4.67 -4.72 -11.88
C LYS A 259 -3.55 -5.22 -10.95
N MET A 260 -3.92 -5.70 -9.76
CA MET A 260 -2.99 -6.25 -8.76
C MET A 260 -2.60 -7.70 -9.00
N MET A 261 -3.34 -8.43 -9.83
CA MET A 261 -3.12 -9.86 -10.08
C MET A 261 -1.68 -10.26 -10.45
N PRO A 262 -0.90 -9.46 -11.21
CA PRO A 262 0.52 -9.77 -11.46
C PRO A 262 1.41 -9.76 -10.21
N ALA A 263 1.03 -9.04 -9.15
CA ALA A 263 1.73 -9.00 -7.87
C ALA A 263 0.97 -9.84 -6.84
N GLU A 264 1.32 -11.13 -6.75
CA GLU A 264 0.59 -12.13 -5.96
C GLU A 264 0.38 -11.71 -4.49
N ASP A 265 1.43 -11.22 -3.83
CA ASP A 265 1.36 -10.75 -2.43
C ASP A 265 0.35 -9.61 -2.25
N MET A 266 0.32 -8.68 -3.19
CA MET A 266 -0.58 -7.53 -3.16
C MET A 266 -2.01 -7.96 -3.46
N PHE A 267 -2.20 -8.79 -4.49
CA PHE A 267 -3.50 -9.37 -4.81
C PHE A 267 -4.07 -10.18 -3.64
N GLN A 268 -3.26 -11.03 -3.01
CA GLN A 268 -3.63 -11.81 -1.83
C GLN A 268 -4.07 -10.89 -0.70
N TYR A 269 -3.26 -9.88 -0.36
CA TYR A 269 -3.58 -8.93 0.71
C TYR A 269 -4.92 -8.24 0.47
N TYR A 270 -5.13 -7.67 -0.72
CA TYR A 270 -6.34 -6.91 -1.03
C TYR A 270 -7.57 -7.80 -1.18
N LEU A 271 -7.45 -9.01 -1.72
CA LEU A 271 -8.59 -9.94 -1.81
C LEU A 271 -9.07 -10.34 -0.42
N ILE A 272 -8.15 -10.67 0.50
CA ILE A 272 -8.49 -10.96 1.91
C ILE A 272 -9.10 -9.72 2.58
N HIS A 273 -8.50 -8.55 2.37
CA HIS A 273 -8.98 -7.29 2.92
C HIS A 273 -10.43 -7.00 2.51
N PHE A 274 -10.72 -7.02 1.20
CA PHE A 274 -12.07 -6.75 0.71
C PHE A 274 -13.07 -7.80 1.15
N LEU A 275 -12.71 -9.10 1.13
CA LEU A 275 -13.59 -10.16 1.62
C LEU A 275 -14.02 -9.89 3.07
N ASN A 276 -13.04 -9.64 3.95
CA ASN A 276 -13.30 -9.40 5.37
C ASN A 276 -14.06 -8.09 5.60
N TYR A 277 -13.74 -7.03 4.84
CA TYR A 277 -14.42 -5.75 4.93
C TYR A 277 -15.91 -5.86 4.57
N TYR A 278 -16.25 -6.53 3.46
CA TYR A 278 -17.65 -6.69 3.05
C TYR A 278 -18.38 -7.76 3.86
N ALA A 279 -17.70 -8.78 4.38
CA ALA A 279 -18.27 -9.73 5.34
C ALA A 279 -18.71 -9.04 6.64
N ALA A 280 -17.93 -8.04 7.10
CA ALA A 280 -18.21 -7.28 8.32
C ALA A 280 -19.01 -5.99 8.08
N SER A 281 -19.37 -5.70 6.83
CA SER A 281 -20.02 -4.43 6.46
C SER A 281 -21.40 -4.31 7.09
N LYS A 282 -21.68 -3.12 7.64
CA LYS A 282 -23.00 -2.76 8.18
C LYS A 282 -23.86 -2.02 7.16
N TYR A 283 -23.33 -1.76 5.97
CA TYR A 283 -24.06 -1.11 4.89
C TYR A 283 -25.03 -2.09 4.24
N VAL A 284 -26.31 -1.71 4.20
CA VAL A 284 -27.39 -2.52 3.64
C VAL A 284 -27.10 -2.84 2.17
N GLY A 285 -27.15 -4.12 1.81
CA GLY A 285 -26.93 -4.61 0.44
C GLY A 285 -25.47 -4.92 0.09
N MET A 286 -24.50 -4.60 0.94
CA MET A 286 -23.08 -4.90 0.67
C MET A 286 -22.72 -6.38 0.83
N ASP A 287 -23.63 -7.19 1.38
CA ASP A 287 -23.58 -8.66 1.33
C ASP A 287 -23.51 -9.19 -0.11
N ALA A 288 -24.10 -8.46 -1.07
CA ALA A 288 -23.96 -8.80 -2.49
C ALA A 288 -22.50 -8.65 -3.00
N VAL A 289 -21.73 -7.70 -2.46
CA VAL A 289 -20.30 -7.55 -2.80
C VAL A 289 -19.48 -8.72 -2.23
N TYR A 290 -19.79 -9.14 -0.99
CA TYR A 290 -19.19 -10.34 -0.41
C TYR A 290 -19.47 -11.58 -1.28
N VAL A 291 -20.72 -11.82 -1.66
CA VAL A 291 -21.10 -12.94 -2.54
C VAL A 291 -20.38 -12.84 -3.90
N HIS A 292 -20.29 -11.63 -4.48
CA HIS A 292 -19.56 -11.40 -5.73
C HIS A 292 -18.08 -11.79 -5.63
N LEU A 293 -17.39 -11.40 -4.55
CA LEU A 293 -15.99 -11.75 -4.31
C LEU A 293 -15.81 -13.27 -4.18
N VAL A 294 -16.70 -13.94 -3.45
CA VAL A 294 -16.66 -15.39 -3.28
C VAL A 294 -16.86 -16.10 -4.61
N ASP A 295 -17.89 -15.73 -5.37
CA ASP A 295 -18.25 -16.38 -6.64
C ASP A 295 -17.18 -16.14 -7.73
N ASN A 296 -16.52 -14.97 -7.74
CA ASN A 296 -15.58 -14.61 -8.80
C ASN A 296 -14.11 -14.94 -8.51
N TYR A 297 -13.72 -15.09 -7.25
CA TYR A 297 -12.33 -15.31 -6.88
C TYR A 297 -12.15 -16.63 -6.12
N TYR A 298 -12.80 -16.79 -4.97
CA TYR A 298 -12.63 -17.98 -4.12
C TYR A 298 -13.17 -19.25 -4.78
N ALA A 299 -14.38 -19.21 -5.33
CA ALA A 299 -15.00 -20.35 -6.01
C ALA A 299 -14.26 -20.75 -7.30
N LYS A 300 -13.50 -19.82 -7.91
CA LYS A 300 -12.67 -20.09 -9.10
C LYS A 300 -11.25 -20.55 -8.77
N GLY A 301 -10.90 -20.71 -7.49
CA GLY A 301 -9.58 -21.15 -7.06
C GLY A 301 -8.49 -20.09 -7.18
N LEU A 302 -8.85 -18.80 -7.26
CA LEU A 302 -7.89 -17.69 -7.31
C LEU A 302 -7.33 -17.30 -5.93
N ALA A 303 -7.67 -18.06 -4.89
CA ALA A 303 -7.18 -17.85 -3.52
C ALA A 303 -6.49 -19.12 -2.98
N PRO A 304 -5.39 -19.60 -3.59
CA PRO A 304 -4.73 -20.86 -3.24
C PRO A 304 -4.16 -20.89 -1.82
N TRP A 305 -3.95 -19.73 -1.20
CA TRP A 305 -3.53 -19.58 0.21
C TRP A 305 -4.64 -19.88 1.23
N THR A 306 -5.87 -20.18 0.77
CA THR A 306 -6.99 -20.46 1.65
C THR A 306 -7.10 -21.96 1.90
N GLU A 307 -6.96 -22.36 3.16
CA GLU A 307 -7.15 -23.75 3.59
C GLU A 307 -8.53 -24.29 3.19
N GLU A 308 -8.61 -25.58 2.85
CA GLU A 308 -9.82 -26.20 2.29
C GLU A 308 -11.05 -26.05 3.22
N GLU A 309 -10.86 -26.22 4.53
CA GLU A 309 -11.94 -26.05 5.52
C GLU A 309 -12.45 -24.59 5.56
N GLN A 310 -11.55 -23.62 5.48
CA GLN A 310 -11.91 -22.21 5.47
C GLN A 310 -12.62 -21.84 4.17
N LEU A 311 -12.13 -22.34 3.03
CA LEU A 311 -12.76 -22.14 1.73
C LEU A 311 -14.20 -22.69 1.73
N ALA A 312 -14.41 -23.90 2.28
CA ALA A 312 -15.74 -24.49 2.40
C ALA A 312 -16.70 -23.61 3.22
N LYS A 313 -16.24 -23.02 4.34
CA LYS A 313 -17.04 -22.08 5.15
C LYS A 313 -17.38 -20.81 4.38
N ILE A 314 -16.42 -20.25 3.63
CA ILE A 314 -16.62 -19.04 2.81
C ILE A 314 -17.70 -19.31 1.75
N LEU A 315 -17.62 -20.45 1.07
CA LEU A 315 -18.58 -20.88 0.04
C LEU A 315 -19.97 -21.15 0.62
N ASP A 316 -20.08 -21.85 1.75
CA ASP A 316 -21.36 -22.10 2.43
C ASP A 316 -22.04 -20.78 2.83
N ASN A 317 -21.28 -19.86 3.43
CA ASN A 317 -21.78 -18.54 3.80
C ASN A 317 -22.32 -17.78 2.58
N ALA A 318 -21.58 -17.77 1.47
CA ALA A 318 -22.05 -17.13 0.24
C ALA A 318 -23.30 -17.82 -0.32
N ASN A 319 -23.38 -19.15 -0.27
CA ASN A 319 -24.54 -19.91 -0.71
C ASN A 319 -25.81 -19.59 0.10
N ARG A 320 -25.67 -19.36 1.41
CA ARG A 320 -26.78 -18.99 2.29
C ARG A 320 -27.23 -17.54 2.07
N LEU A 321 -26.31 -16.63 1.76
CA LEU A 321 -26.61 -15.22 1.50
C LEU A 321 -27.20 -14.99 0.12
N ARG A 322 -26.75 -15.72 -0.91
CA ARG A 322 -27.17 -15.52 -2.31
C ARG A 322 -28.69 -15.42 -2.54
N PRO A 323 -29.55 -16.26 -1.94
CA PRO A 323 -31.01 -16.14 -2.11
C PRO A 323 -31.64 -15.03 -1.25
N LEU A 324 -30.91 -14.47 -0.29
CA LEU A 324 -31.36 -13.41 0.62
C LEU A 324 -30.97 -11.99 0.16
N LEU A 325 -30.16 -11.89 -0.90
CA LEU A 325 -29.70 -10.61 -1.43
C LEU A 325 -30.87 -9.73 -1.88
N ILE A 326 -30.69 -8.42 -1.74
CA ILE A 326 -31.65 -7.41 -2.19
C ILE A 326 -31.92 -7.58 -3.70
N GLY A 327 -33.20 -7.56 -4.07
CA GLY A 327 -33.66 -7.76 -5.45
C GLY A 327 -33.84 -9.23 -5.85
N LYS A 328 -33.51 -10.19 -4.98
CA LYS A 328 -33.87 -11.60 -5.18
C LYS A 328 -35.25 -11.90 -4.60
N GLN A 329 -35.91 -12.92 -5.14
CA GLN A 329 -37.13 -13.45 -4.55
C GLN A 329 -36.78 -14.15 -3.24
N ALA A 330 -37.33 -13.66 -2.12
CA ALA A 330 -37.11 -14.25 -0.81
C ALA A 330 -37.52 -15.73 -0.82
N PRO A 331 -36.73 -16.65 -0.25
CA PRO A 331 -37.10 -18.07 -0.17
C PRO A 331 -38.48 -18.26 0.45
N ASN A 332 -39.31 -19.09 -0.18
CA ASN A 332 -40.62 -19.39 0.37
C ASN A 332 -40.44 -20.16 1.69
N ILE A 333 -41.05 -19.65 2.76
CA ILE A 333 -41.05 -20.28 4.08
C ILE A 333 -42.46 -20.75 4.42
N THR A 334 -42.57 -21.93 5.02
CA THR A 334 -43.83 -22.45 5.54
C THR A 334 -43.87 -22.25 7.05
N MET A 335 -44.93 -21.64 7.52
CA MET A 335 -45.19 -21.31 8.92
C MET A 335 -46.52 -21.91 9.35
N GLN A 336 -46.79 -21.90 10.65
CA GLN A 336 -48.09 -22.31 11.20
C GLN A 336 -48.82 -21.10 11.77
N ARG A 337 -50.11 -21.00 11.47
CA ARG A 337 -51.01 -20.03 12.09
C ARG A 337 -51.34 -20.44 13.53
N ARG A 338 -51.96 -19.54 14.28
CA ARG A 338 -52.40 -19.80 15.67
C ARG A 338 -53.38 -20.97 15.80
N ASP A 339 -54.13 -21.27 14.75
CA ASP A 339 -55.09 -22.38 14.67
C ASP A 339 -54.45 -23.71 14.22
N GLY A 340 -53.13 -23.75 14.04
CA GLY A 340 -52.39 -24.93 13.58
C GLY A 340 -52.41 -25.17 12.08
N THR A 341 -53.10 -24.33 11.29
CA THR A 341 -53.10 -24.46 9.82
C THR A 341 -51.77 -23.96 9.23
N PRO A 342 -51.23 -24.62 8.19
CA PRO A 342 -50.02 -24.17 7.52
C PRO A 342 -50.31 -22.91 6.68
N ILE A 343 -49.33 -22.03 6.58
CA ILE A 343 -49.33 -20.86 5.69
C ILE A 343 -47.93 -20.69 5.09
N ALA A 344 -47.83 -20.56 3.76
CA ALA A 344 -46.57 -20.20 3.12
C ALA A 344 -46.46 -18.68 2.94
N LEU A 345 -45.23 -18.16 2.91
CA LEU A 345 -44.96 -16.75 2.65
C LEU A 345 -45.64 -16.27 1.36
N TYR A 346 -45.58 -17.09 0.31
CA TYR A 346 -46.11 -16.73 -1.01
C TYR A 346 -47.64 -16.83 -1.13
N ASP A 347 -48.31 -17.40 -0.13
CA ASP A 347 -49.77 -17.42 -0.04
C ASP A 347 -50.32 -16.05 0.39
N VAL A 348 -49.49 -15.20 1.02
CA VAL A 348 -49.86 -13.85 1.44
C VAL A 348 -49.84 -12.92 0.22
N LYS A 349 -51.03 -12.50 -0.25
CA LYS A 349 -51.18 -11.58 -1.39
C LYS A 349 -51.38 -10.14 -0.89
N THR A 350 -50.29 -9.42 -0.69
CA THR A 350 -50.28 -8.01 -0.31
C THR A 350 -49.28 -7.22 -1.17
N PRO A 351 -49.43 -5.89 -1.32
CA PRO A 351 -48.43 -5.06 -1.99
C PRO A 351 -47.07 -5.08 -1.27
N TYR A 352 -47.07 -5.24 0.06
CA TYR A 352 -45.89 -5.35 0.91
C TYR A 352 -46.09 -6.42 1.99
N THR A 353 -45.04 -7.17 2.28
CA THR A 353 -44.98 -8.18 3.34
C THR A 353 -43.74 -7.91 4.18
N VAL A 354 -43.92 -7.73 5.49
CA VAL A 354 -42.86 -7.39 6.46
C VAL A 354 -42.68 -8.51 7.46
#